data_AF-A0A3D5KMX5-F1
#
_entry.id   AF-A0A3D5KMX5-F1
#
_cell.length_a   1.000
_cell.length_b   1.000
_cell.length_c   1.000
_cell.angle_alpha   90.00
_cell.angle_beta   90.00
_cell.angle_gamma   90.00
#
_symmetry.space_group_name_H-M   'P 1'
#
loop_
_entity.id
_entity.type
_entity.pdbx_description
1 polymer ?
#
loop_
_entity_poly.entity_id
_entity_poly.type
_entity_poly.pdbx_seq_one_letter_code
_entity_poly.pdbx_strand_id
1 'polypeptide(L)'
;MNFVFLGLMMSCIDPYDVLIPFNPMIVVQGLITDQPGPYVVSLTKTIPIEDQIEVYAALNGAKVKITDSNGFSESLIEKSPGNFYTQDIQGSAGTSYFVTITTDDGNVYESSVEKMLPVSDFSLQTKFIMNTDSLDQNIDTVTHPGGSYVSSANGFNVTLKTDFLPQQEGRVWWRGIGTWHILTYPGSQVEPKGIK
;
A
#
# COMPACT_ATOMS: atom_id res chain seq x y z
N MET A 1 15.69 -52.63 -51.50
CA MET A 1 14.51 -52.62 -50.62
C MET A 1 14.79 -51.61 -49.51
N ASN A 2 13.78 -50.80 -49.17
CA ASN A 2 13.71 -49.78 -48.11
C ASN A 2 14.17 -48.36 -48.48
N PHE A 3 13.22 -47.60 -49.03
CA PHE A 3 13.15 -46.14 -48.90
C PHE A 3 12.44 -45.85 -47.58
N VAL A 4 13.15 -45.29 -46.59
CA VAL A 4 12.55 -44.84 -45.32
C VAL A 4 11.97 -43.44 -45.57
N PHE A 5 10.66 -43.36 -45.69
CA PHE A 5 9.91 -42.10 -45.75
C PHE A 5 9.64 -41.64 -44.30
N LEU A 6 10.59 -40.92 -43.70
CA LEU A 6 10.42 -40.31 -42.38
C LEU A 6 9.58 -39.04 -42.55
N GLY A 7 8.27 -39.18 -42.38
CA GLY A 7 7.29 -38.10 -42.51
C GLY A 7 7.54 -36.97 -41.51
N LEU A 8 7.79 -35.78 -42.04
CA LEU A 8 7.83 -34.52 -41.31
C LEU A 8 6.42 -34.18 -40.82
N MET A 9 6.21 -34.33 -39.50
CA MET A 9 5.03 -33.83 -38.79
C MET A 9 5.07 -32.29 -38.76
N MET A 10 4.75 -31.63 -39.87
CA MET A 10 4.51 -30.19 -39.91
C MET A 10 3.09 -29.91 -39.42
N SER A 11 2.92 -29.83 -38.10
CA SER A 11 1.75 -29.18 -37.52
C SER A 11 1.96 -27.67 -37.59
N CYS A 12 1.33 -27.00 -38.56
CA CYS A 12 1.19 -25.55 -38.49
C CYS A 12 0.18 -25.23 -37.40
N ILE A 13 0.63 -24.55 -36.35
CA ILE A 13 -0.25 -23.89 -35.39
C ILE A 13 -0.63 -22.55 -36.03
N ASP A 14 -1.92 -22.35 -36.27
CA ASP A 14 -2.46 -21.08 -36.74
C ASP A 14 -2.72 -20.19 -35.50
N PRO A 15 -1.94 -19.11 -35.28
CA PRO A 15 -2.15 -18.24 -34.13
C PRO A 15 -3.48 -17.50 -34.27
N TYR A 16 -4.28 -17.54 -33.20
CA TYR A 16 -5.55 -16.80 -33.15
C TYR A 16 -5.29 -15.41 -32.60
N ASP A 17 -5.19 -14.41 -33.49
CA ASP A 17 -5.05 -13.00 -33.12
C ASP A 17 -6.42 -12.42 -32.75
N VAL A 18 -6.69 -12.33 -31.45
CA VAL A 18 -7.90 -11.67 -30.93
C VAL A 18 -7.66 -10.17 -30.90
N LEU A 19 -8.26 -9.43 -31.82
CA LEU A 19 -8.31 -7.97 -31.73
C LEU A 19 -9.36 -7.56 -30.71
N ILE A 20 -8.92 -7.23 -29.49
CA ILE A 20 -9.79 -6.69 -28.43
C ILE A 20 -9.80 -5.15 -28.56
N PRO A 21 -10.97 -4.51 -28.73
CA PRO A 21 -11.03 -3.05 -28.73
C PRO A 21 -10.58 -2.50 -27.38
N PHE A 22 -9.57 -1.63 -27.39
CA PHE A 22 -8.95 -1.08 -26.19
C PHE A 22 -9.20 0.43 -26.09
N ASN A 23 -9.79 0.86 -24.98
CA ASN A 23 -9.94 2.27 -24.62
C ASN A 23 -9.10 2.54 -23.37
N PRO A 24 -8.01 3.33 -23.45
CA PRO A 24 -7.18 3.65 -22.30
C PRO A 24 -8.00 4.37 -21.22
N MET A 25 -7.90 3.89 -19.99
CA MET A 25 -8.53 4.49 -18.82
C MET A 25 -7.46 5.09 -17.91
N ILE A 26 -7.76 6.22 -17.28
CA ILE A 26 -6.89 6.79 -16.25
C ILE A 26 -6.92 5.90 -15.00
N VAL A 27 -5.76 5.70 -14.41
CA VAL A 27 -5.58 5.06 -13.11
C VAL A 27 -5.01 6.10 -12.16
N VAL A 28 -5.66 6.28 -11.03
CA VAL A 28 -5.31 7.26 -10.00
C VAL A 28 -4.95 6.51 -8.74
N GLN A 29 -3.75 6.73 -8.22
CA GLN A 29 -3.29 6.14 -6.96
C GLN A 29 -2.74 7.24 -6.06
N GLY A 30 -3.08 7.22 -4.77
CA GLY A 30 -2.54 8.17 -3.81
C GLY A 30 -3.06 7.89 -2.40
N LEU A 31 -2.41 8.48 -1.40
CA LEU A 31 -2.80 8.36 0.00
C LEU A 31 -2.51 9.67 0.74
N ILE A 32 -3.53 10.20 1.41
CA ILE A 32 -3.41 11.30 2.37
C ILE A 32 -3.40 10.69 3.77
N THR A 33 -2.50 11.16 4.64
CA THR A 33 -2.39 10.68 6.03
C THR A 33 -2.36 11.87 6.98
N ASP A 34 -2.33 11.63 8.30
CA ASP A 34 -2.11 12.68 9.30
C ASP A 34 -0.63 12.99 9.56
N GLN A 35 0.29 12.29 8.89
CA GLN A 35 1.73 12.49 9.02
C GLN A 35 2.20 13.63 8.11
N PRO A 36 3.28 14.35 8.45
CA PRO A 36 3.84 15.36 7.56
C PRO A 36 4.10 14.81 6.15
N GLY A 37 3.72 15.59 5.14
CA GLY A 37 3.93 15.26 3.73
C GLY A 37 5.41 15.34 3.28
N PRO A 38 5.67 15.35 1.96
CA PRO A 38 4.68 15.41 0.88
C PRO A 38 4.01 14.07 0.59
N TYR A 39 2.72 14.10 0.29
CA TYR A 39 1.99 12.95 -0.26
C TYR A 39 2.14 12.91 -1.78
N VAL A 40 1.89 11.75 -2.36
CA VAL A 40 2.01 11.52 -3.81
C VAL A 40 0.69 11.04 -4.38
N VAL A 41 0.29 11.66 -5.49
CA VAL A 41 -0.74 11.17 -6.40
C VAL A 41 -0.06 10.73 -7.69
N SER A 42 -0.14 9.44 -8.00
CA SER A 42 0.39 8.83 -9.21
C SER A 42 -0.75 8.66 -10.23
N LEU A 43 -0.52 9.17 -11.45
CA LEU A 43 -1.42 9.05 -12.58
C LEU A 43 -0.78 8.20 -13.68
N THR A 44 -1.49 7.15 -14.07
CA THR A 44 -1.12 6.30 -15.21
C THR A 44 -2.32 6.07 -16.11
N LYS A 45 -2.09 5.44 -17.26
CA LYS A 45 -3.14 4.91 -18.13
C LYS A 45 -3.06 3.39 -18.16
N THR A 46 -4.21 2.74 -18.32
CA THR A 46 -4.23 1.32 -18.67
C THR A 46 -3.50 1.11 -20.00
N ILE A 47 -2.95 -0.08 -20.20
CA ILE A 47 -2.32 -0.53 -21.44
C ILE A 47 -3.07 -1.76 -21.98
N PRO A 48 -3.07 -1.99 -23.30
CA PRO A 48 -3.67 -3.19 -23.87
C PRO A 48 -2.91 -4.44 -23.42
N ILE A 49 -3.58 -5.59 -23.41
CA ILE A 49 -3.03 -6.85 -22.87
C ILE A 49 -1.86 -7.34 -23.74
N GLU A 50 -1.89 -7.02 -25.02
CA GLU A 50 -0.89 -7.39 -26.01
C GLU A 50 0.44 -6.65 -25.81
N ASP A 51 0.41 -5.49 -25.15
CA ASP A 51 1.60 -4.70 -24.84
C ASP A 51 2.24 -5.21 -23.53
N GLN A 52 3.17 -6.16 -23.66
CA GLN A 52 3.93 -6.72 -22.52
C GLN A 52 5.02 -5.80 -21.96
N ILE A 53 5.03 -4.52 -22.33
CA ILE A 53 6.06 -3.60 -21.90
C ILE A 53 5.71 -3.10 -20.49
N GLU A 54 6.59 -3.33 -19.51
CA GLU A 54 6.52 -2.86 -18.10
C GLU A 54 6.50 -1.32 -17.95
N VAL A 55 6.27 -0.57 -19.03
CA VAL A 55 6.17 0.88 -18.99
C VAL A 55 4.77 1.22 -18.49
N TYR A 56 4.67 1.49 -17.19
CA TYR A 56 3.56 2.25 -16.61
C TYR A 56 3.35 3.49 -17.48
N ALA A 57 2.22 3.56 -18.18
CA ALA A 57 1.91 4.67 -19.09
C ALA A 57 1.61 5.93 -18.28
N ALA A 58 2.68 6.57 -17.77
CA ALA A 58 2.60 7.74 -16.92
C ALA A 58 1.83 8.86 -17.62
N LEU A 59 0.89 9.46 -16.89
CA LEU A 59 0.08 10.57 -17.39
C LEU A 59 0.67 11.88 -16.87
N ASN A 60 1.41 12.57 -17.75
CA ASN A 60 2.14 13.80 -17.43
C ASN A 60 1.32 15.05 -17.73
N GLY A 61 1.72 16.20 -17.18
CA GLY A 61 1.18 17.50 -17.56
C GLY A 61 -0.26 17.77 -17.11
N ALA A 62 -0.84 16.87 -16.30
CA ALA A 62 -2.15 17.09 -15.70
C ALA A 62 -2.10 18.14 -14.59
N LYS A 63 -3.25 18.77 -14.33
CA LYS A 63 -3.46 19.60 -13.13
C LYS A 63 -4.16 18.73 -12.09
N VAL A 64 -3.46 18.45 -11.00
CA VAL A 64 -3.99 17.67 -9.88
C VAL A 64 -4.23 18.59 -8.70
N LYS A 65 -5.46 18.58 -8.16
CA LYS A 65 -5.85 19.41 -7.03
C LYS A 65 -6.52 18.56 -5.97
N ILE A 66 -6.06 18.66 -4.72
CA ILE A 66 -6.74 18.06 -3.57
C ILE A 66 -7.51 19.17 -2.85
N THR A 67 -8.76 18.90 -2.47
CA THR A 67 -9.62 19.84 -1.75
C THR A 67 -10.17 19.17 -0.49
N ASP A 68 -10.17 19.91 0.61
CA ASP A 68 -10.74 19.47 1.88
C ASP A 68 -12.15 20.05 2.12
N SER A 69 -12.88 19.48 3.08
CA SER A 69 -14.23 19.94 3.45
C SER A 69 -14.25 21.27 4.20
N ASN A 70 -13.09 21.80 4.62
CA ASN A 70 -12.97 23.09 5.29
C ASN A 70 -12.75 24.24 4.30
N GLY A 71 -12.62 23.94 3.00
CA GLY A 71 -12.43 24.90 1.92
C GLY A 71 -10.97 25.14 1.55
N PHE A 72 -10.02 24.44 2.18
CA PHE A 72 -8.63 24.46 1.74
C PHE A 72 -8.46 23.61 0.48
N SER A 73 -7.72 24.13 -0.50
CA SER A 73 -7.41 23.40 -1.73
C SER A 73 -5.97 23.65 -2.14
N GLU A 74 -5.29 22.60 -2.59
CA GLU A 74 -3.91 22.66 -3.00
C GLU A 74 -3.73 22.07 -4.40
N SER A 75 -3.00 22.79 -5.27
CA SER A 75 -2.55 22.25 -6.56
C SER A 75 -1.20 21.55 -6.39
N LEU A 76 -1.14 20.27 -6.74
CA LEU A 76 0.06 19.46 -6.59
C LEU A 76 1.09 19.77 -7.68
N ILE A 77 2.36 19.52 -7.37
CA ILE A 77 3.48 19.73 -8.29
C ILE A 77 3.96 18.40 -8.85
N GLU A 78 3.98 18.29 -10.19
CA GLU A 78 4.61 17.17 -10.87
C GLU A 78 6.13 17.25 -10.71
N LYS A 79 6.76 16.22 -10.11
CA LYS A 79 8.24 16.17 -9.93
C LYS A 79 8.91 15.10 -10.77
N SER A 80 8.14 14.11 -11.22
CA SER A 80 8.60 13.04 -12.11
C SER A 80 7.39 12.57 -12.93
N PRO A 81 7.60 11.90 -14.08
CA PRO A 81 6.51 11.51 -14.96
C PRO A 81 5.34 10.84 -14.21
N GLY A 82 4.17 11.47 -14.26
CA GLY A 82 2.93 10.97 -13.68
C GLY A 82 2.84 11.04 -12.16
N ASN A 83 3.83 11.59 -11.44
CA ASN A 83 3.80 11.71 -9.97
C ASN A 83 3.70 13.16 -9.52
N PHE A 84 2.60 13.47 -8.86
CA PHE A 84 2.22 14.79 -8.37
C PHE A 84 2.33 14.82 -6.85
N TYR A 85 3.00 15.84 -6.32
CA TYR A 85 3.38 15.93 -4.91
C TYR A 85 2.68 17.10 -4.24
N THR A 86 2.23 16.88 -3.01
CA THR A 86 1.74 17.96 -2.17
C THR A 86 2.88 18.85 -1.66
N GLN A 87 2.51 20.02 -1.16
CA GLN A 87 3.39 21.03 -0.57
C GLN A 87 3.00 21.31 0.87
N ASP A 88 1.71 21.56 1.13
CA ASP A 88 1.24 22.15 2.38
C ASP A 88 0.17 21.30 3.09
N ILE A 89 -0.62 20.53 2.33
CA ILE A 89 -1.71 19.74 2.90
C ILE A 89 -1.15 18.66 3.82
N GLN A 90 -1.67 18.65 5.04
CA GLN A 90 -1.52 17.56 5.99
C GLN A 90 -2.92 17.07 6.35
N GLY A 91 -3.15 15.77 6.25
CA GLY A 91 -4.45 15.20 6.57
C GLY A 91 -4.83 15.39 8.03
N SER A 92 -6.12 15.48 8.29
CA SER A 92 -6.66 15.65 9.63
C SER A 92 -7.87 14.75 9.83
N ALA A 93 -7.86 13.99 10.93
CA ALA A 93 -8.98 13.14 11.32
C ALA A 93 -10.29 13.95 11.42
N GLY A 94 -11.36 13.40 10.86
CA GLY A 94 -12.67 14.05 10.77
C GLY A 94 -12.86 14.92 9.53
N THR A 95 -11.79 15.26 8.80
CA THR A 95 -11.86 16.03 7.55
C THR A 95 -12.11 15.11 6.35
N SER A 96 -12.89 15.61 5.39
CA SER A 96 -13.13 14.92 4.13
C SER A 96 -12.31 15.53 3.00
N TYR A 97 -11.81 14.68 2.11
CA TYR A 97 -10.94 15.05 0.99
C TYR A 97 -11.48 14.49 -0.31
N PHE A 98 -11.23 15.19 -1.41
CA PHE A 98 -11.42 14.69 -2.77
C PHE A 98 -10.34 15.25 -3.69
N VAL A 99 -10.09 14.56 -4.80
CA VAL A 99 -9.13 14.99 -5.82
C VAL A 99 -9.86 15.33 -7.11
N THR A 100 -9.45 16.44 -7.73
CA THR A 100 -9.84 16.82 -9.09
C THR A 100 -8.62 16.77 -9.99
N ILE A 101 -8.77 16.12 -11.14
CA ILE A 101 -7.70 15.97 -12.14
C ILE A 101 -8.19 16.55 -13.45
N THR A 102 -7.43 17.48 -14.02
CA THR A 102 -7.64 17.96 -15.39
C THR A 102 -6.45 17.51 -16.23
N THR A 103 -6.68 16.62 -17.18
CA THR A 103 -5.65 16.13 -18.10
C THR A 103 -5.30 17.18 -19.15
N ASP A 104 -4.18 16.98 -19.84
CA ASP A 104 -3.68 17.86 -20.90
C ASP A 104 -4.63 17.99 -22.10
N ASP A 105 -5.33 16.90 -22.42
CA ASP A 105 -6.39 16.83 -23.43
C ASP A 105 -7.73 17.46 -22.98
N GLY A 106 -7.80 17.99 -21.75
CA GLY A 106 -8.93 18.74 -21.22
C GLY A 106 -10.01 17.92 -20.52
N ASN A 107 -9.84 16.59 -20.41
CA ASN A 107 -10.77 15.77 -19.63
C ASN A 107 -10.66 16.10 -18.13
N VAL A 108 -11.80 16.03 -17.42
CA VAL A 108 -11.87 16.31 -15.98
C VAL A 108 -12.39 15.08 -15.25
N TYR A 109 -11.66 14.68 -14.21
CA TYR A 109 -12.00 13.55 -13.33
C TYR A 109 -12.09 14.04 -11.89
N GLU A 110 -13.03 13.49 -11.14
CA GLU A 110 -13.23 13.78 -9.73
C GLU A 110 -13.38 12.47 -8.95
N SER A 111 -12.70 12.35 -7.82
CA SER A 111 -12.91 11.21 -6.92
C SER A 111 -14.20 11.37 -6.14
N SER A 112 -14.68 10.27 -5.55
CA SER A 112 -15.61 10.40 -4.42
C SER A 112 -14.96 11.17 -3.26
N VAL A 113 -15.79 11.79 -2.44
CA VAL A 113 -15.36 12.39 -1.18
C VAL A 113 -15.09 11.30 -0.16
N GLU A 114 -13.89 11.30 0.42
CA GLU A 114 -13.47 10.34 1.42
C GLU A 114 -13.16 11.03 2.76
N LYS A 115 -13.72 10.50 3.85
CA LYS A 115 -13.49 11.04 5.19
C LYS A 115 -12.33 10.31 5.85
N MET A 116 -11.33 11.06 6.32
CA MET A 116 -10.30 10.53 7.20
C MET A 116 -10.93 10.23 8.55
N LEU A 117 -11.02 8.95 8.91
CA LEU A 117 -11.50 8.55 10.22
C LEU A 117 -10.39 8.79 11.26
N PRO A 118 -10.73 9.18 12.50
CA PRO A 118 -9.76 9.16 13.59
C PRO A 118 -9.22 7.75 13.78
N VAL A 119 -8.04 7.62 14.36
CA VAL A 119 -7.52 6.33 14.82
C VAL A 119 -8.02 6.11 16.24
N SER A 120 -8.56 4.92 16.54
CA SER A 120 -8.95 4.56 17.89
C SER A 120 -7.74 4.46 18.82
N ASP A 121 -7.96 4.63 20.12
CA ASP A 121 -6.94 4.32 21.12
C ASP A 121 -6.41 2.89 20.92
N PHE A 122 -5.10 2.76 21.07
CA PHE A 122 -4.41 1.48 20.98
C PHE A 122 -3.40 1.35 22.11
N SER A 123 -3.11 0.11 22.49
CA SER A 123 -2.00 -0.20 23.39
C SER A 123 -1.02 -1.14 22.71
N LEU A 124 0.26 -0.76 22.77
CA LEU A 124 1.36 -1.59 22.31
C LEU A 124 1.98 -2.31 23.51
N GLN A 125 1.99 -3.64 23.48
CA GLN A 125 2.65 -4.47 24.47
C GLN A 125 3.78 -5.23 23.82
N THR A 126 4.92 -5.27 24.48
CA THR A 126 6.11 -5.96 23.97
C THR A 126 6.65 -6.92 25.02
N LYS A 127 6.97 -8.13 24.59
CA LYS A 127 7.54 -9.16 25.45
C LYS A 127 8.73 -9.80 24.77
N PHE A 128 9.88 -9.80 25.43
CA PHE A 128 11.04 -10.54 24.94
C PHE A 128 10.96 -12.00 25.38
N ILE A 129 11.20 -12.91 24.44
CA ILE A 129 11.16 -14.36 24.63
C ILE A 129 12.50 -14.93 24.15
N MET A 130 13.18 -15.66 25.04
CA MET A 130 14.26 -16.57 24.69
C MET A 130 13.77 -17.97 24.96
N ASN A 131 13.66 -18.79 23.91
CA ASN A 131 13.25 -20.17 24.08
C ASN A 131 14.46 -21.00 24.53
N THR A 132 14.49 -21.38 25.81
CA THR A 132 15.60 -22.15 26.39
C THR A 132 15.46 -23.66 26.22
N ASP A 133 14.34 -24.15 25.69
CA ASP A 133 14.15 -25.57 25.39
C ASP A 133 13.71 -25.74 23.93
N SER A 134 14.61 -26.33 23.15
CA SER A 134 14.34 -26.83 21.80
C SER A 134 13.24 -27.91 21.88
N LEU A 135 12.03 -27.64 21.36
CA LEU A 135 11.13 -28.62 20.71
C LEU A 135 9.71 -28.10 20.35
N ASP A 136 9.46 -26.80 20.20
CA ASP A 136 8.23 -26.32 19.52
C ASP A 136 8.60 -25.46 18.30
N GLN A 137 8.63 -26.10 17.14
CA GLN A 137 8.87 -25.49 15.82
C GLN A 137 7.58 -24.98 15.15
N ASN A 138 6.44 -24.99 15.84
CA ASN A 138 5.23 -24.39 15.29
C ASN A 138 5.17 -22.91 15.64
N ILE A 139 5.57 -22.08 14.67
CA ILE A 139 5.18 -20.68 14.59
C ILE A 139 3.68 -20.67 14.31
N ASP A 140 2.88 -20.95 15.35
CA ASP A 140 1.44 -20.88 15.27
C ASP A 140 1.06 -19.41 15.16
N THR A 141 0.55 -19.05 13.98
CA THR A 141 -0.20 -17.82 13.78
C THR A 141 -1.48 -17.90 14.60
N VAL A 142 -1.39 -17.57 15.89
CA VAL A 142 -2.55 -17.53 16.78
C VAL A 142 -3.44 -16.36 16.35
N THR A 143 -4.47 -16.67 15.58
CA THR A 143 -5.48 -15.71 15.15
C THR A 143 -6.44 -15.48 16.31
N HIS A 144 -6.37 -14.34 16.99
CA HIS A 144 -7.42 -13.90 17.92
C HIS A 144 -8.40 -12.96 17.20
N PRO A 145 -9.69 -12.96 17.59
CA PRO A 145 -10.58 -11.87 17.20
C PRO A 145 -10.09 -10.59 17.90
N GLY A 146 -9.64 -9.60 17.12
CA GLY A 146 -9.29 -8.26 17.61
C GLY A 146 -7.80 -7.95 17.84
N GLY A 147 -6.87 -8.75 17.30
CA GLY A 147 -5.45 -8.40 17.38
C GLY A 147 -4.55 -9.15 16.39
N SER A 148 -3.50 -8.47 15.91
CA SER A 148 -2.45 -9.05 15.06
C SER A 148 -1.17 -9.25 15.89
N TYR A 149 -0.52 -10.41 15.74
CA TYR A 149 0.72 -10.76 16.44
C TYR A 149 1.85 -11.01 15.45
N VAL A 150 3.07 -10.62 15.82
CA VAL A 150 4.31 -11.15 15.23
C VAL A 150 5.01 -11.92 16.35
N SER A 151 5.11 -13.25 16.21
CA SER A 151 5.79 -14.12 17.18
C SER A 151 7.12 -14.59 16.63
N SER A 152 8.21 -14.44 17.41
CA SER A 152 9.51 -15.02 17.06
C SER A 152 9.93 -16.09 18.06
N ALA A 153 10.55 -17.18 17.57
CA ALA A 153 11.05 -18.27 18.42
C ALA A 153 12.15 -17.80 19.39
N ASN A 154 12.90 -16.76 19.00
CA ASN A 154 13.79 -15.97 19.85
C ASN A 154 13.61 -14.50 19.43
N GLY A 155 13.38 -13.59 20.37
CA GLY A 155 13.24 -12.16 20.06
C GLY A 155 12.05 -11.47 20.75
N PHE A 156 11.49 -10.45 20.11
CA PHE A 156 10.41 -9.64 20.67
C PHE A 156 9.07 -10.05 20.06
N ASN A 157 8.14 -10.44 20.91
CA ASN A 157 6.72 -10.44 20.57
C ASN A 157 6.18 -9.04 20.75
N VAL A 158 5.65 -8.47 19.66
CA VAL A 158 4.96 -7.18 19.68
C VAL A 158 3.47 -7.45 19.49
N THR A 159 2.67 -6.99 20.44
CA THR A 159 1.21 -7.15 20.47
C THR A 159 0.56 -5.78 20.40
N LEU A 160 -0.27 -5.58 19.38
CA LEU A 160 -1.10 -4.40 19.24
C LEU A 160 -2.53 -4.76 19.65
N LYS A 161 -3.06 -4.07 20.68
CA LYS A 161 -4.48 -4.15 21.06
C LYS A 161 -5.17 -2.86 20.68
N THR A 162 -6.33 -2.97 20.03
CA THR A 162 -7.03 -1.86 19.40
C THR A 162 -8.53 -1.99 19.63
N ASP A 163 -9.21 -0.88 19.91
CA ASP A 163 -10.67 -0.84 20.01
C ASP A 163 -11.26 -0.21 18.73
N PHE A 164 -11.19 -0.93 17.62
CA PHE A 164 -11.74 -0.43 16.34
C PHE A 164 -13.24 -0.18 16.45
N LEU A 165 -13.68 1.00 16.02
CA LEU A 165 -15.06 1.22 15.66
C LEU A 165 -15.43 0.28 14.49
N PRO A 166 -16.67 -0.22 14.40
CA PRO A 166 -17.11 -1.06 13.27
C PRO A 166 -16.86 -0.41 11.90
N GLN A 167 -16.82 0.92 11.84
CA GLN A 167 -16.54 1.68 10.63
C GLN A 167 -15.05 1.65 10.22
N GLN A 168 -14.15 1.23 11.10
CA GLN A 168 -12.70 1.17 10.86
C GLN A 168 -12.21 -0.25 10.53
N GLU A 169 -13.07 -1.28 10.56
CA GLU A 169 -12.67 -2.66 10.26
C GLU A 169 -11.97 -2.74 8.89
N GLY A 170 -10.75 -3.28 8.88
CA GLY A 170 -9.91 -3.43 7.68
C GLY A 170 -9.34 -2.13 7.09
N ARG A 171 -9.58 -0.96 7.71
CA ARG A 171 -9.21 0.37 7.17
C ARG A 171 -8.16 1.11 8.00
N VAL A 172 -7.38 0.38 8.78
CA VAL A 172 -6.33 0.95 9.63
C VAL A 172 -4.95 0.57 9.14
N TRP A 173 -4.09 1.58 9.00
CA TRP A 173 -2.70 1.41 8.65
C TRP A 173 -1.84 1.87 9.83
N TRP A 174 -0.96 1.00 10.30
CA TRP A 174 -0.09 1.26 11.44
C TRP A 174 1.36 1.36 10.96
N ARG A 175 2.06 2.41 11.38
CA ARG A 175 3.51 2.55 11.24
C ARG A 175 4.06 2.96 12.60
N GLY A 176 5.04 2.23 13.11
CA GLY A 176 5.69 2.54 14.37
C GLY A 176 7.17 2.18 14.33
N ILE A 177 7.99 2.94 15.05
CA ILE A 177 9.43 2.69 15.21
C ILE A 177 9.73 2.60 16.71
N GLY A 178 10.18 1.42 17.16
CA GLY A 178 10.57 1.19 18.54
C GLY A 178 12.08 0.97 18.67
N THR A 179 12.70 1.57 19.69
CA THR A 179 14.09 1.27 20.07
C THR A 179 14.13 0.54 21.42
N TRP A 180 14.81 -0.61 21.43
CA TRP A 180 14.91 -1.48 22.60
C TRP A 180 16.35 -1.58 23.07
N HIS A 181 16.55 -1.62 24.39
CA HIS A 181 17.83 -2.00 25.00
C HIS A 181 17.64 -3.33 25.73
N ILE A 182 18.52 -4.30 25.46
CA ILE A 182 18.57 -5.57 26.17
C ILE A 182 19.59 -5.41 27.30
N LEU A 183 19.14 -5.52 28.55
CA LEU A 183 20.02 -5.52 29.71
C LEU A 183 20.37 -6.96 30.06
N THR A 184 21.64 -7.35 29.94
CA THR A 184 22.12 -8.69 30.31
C THR A 184 22.88 -8.64 31.64
N TYR A 185 22.14 -8.80 32.76
CA TYR A 185 22.50 -9.28 34.12
C TYR A 185 21.80 -8.47 35.23
N PRO A 186 21.33 -9.11 36.32
CA PRO A 186 21.31 -10.55 36.60
C PRO A 186 20.10 -11.30 36.01
N GLY A 187 19.25 -10.60 35.24
CA GLY A 187 18.22 -11.20 34.39
C GLY A 187 18.10 -10.40 33.09
N SER A 188 17.79 -11.06 31.98
CA SER A 188 17.51 -10.36 30.72
C SER A 188 16.23 -9.55 30.86
N GLN A 189 16.38 -8.24 31.06
CA GLN A 189 15.27 -7.28 31.11
C GLN A 189 15.28 -6.46 29.82
N VAL A 190 14.09 -6.10 29.36
CA VAL A 190 13.91 -5.26 28.18
C VAL A 190 13.15 -4.02 28.60
N GLU A 191 13.76 -2.87 28.34
CA GLU A 191 13.13 -1.58 28.59
C GLU A 191 12.94 -0.82 27.27
N PRO A 192 11.72 -0.32 27.00
CA PRO A 192 11.49 0.57 25.86
C PRO A 192 12.20 1.90 26.12
N LYS A 193 13.10 2.30 25.21
CA LYS A 193 13.75 3.62 25.31
C LYS A 193 12.92 4.72 24.65
N GLY A 194 11.91 4.33 23.87
CA GLY A 194 10.97 5.23 23.21
C GLY A 194 10.21 4.51 22.10
N ILE A 195 8.92 4.83 21.98
CA ILE A 195 8.03 4.41 20.91
C ILE A 195 7.60 5.70 20.21
N LYS A 196 7.87 5.82 18.92
CA LYS A 196 7.35 6.90 18.07
C LYS A 196 6.42 6.32 17.02
#